data_AF-A0A562VC46-F1
#
_entry.id   AF-A0A562VC46-F1
#
_cell.length_a   1.000
_cell.length_b   1.000
_cell.length_c   1.000
_cell.angle_alpha   90.00
_cell.angle_beta   90.00
_cell.angle_gamma   90.00
#
_symmetry.space_group_name_H-M   'P 1'
#
loop_
_entity.id
_entity.type
_entity.pdbx_description
1 polymer ?
#
loop_
_entity_poly.entity_id
_entity_poly.type
_entity_poly.pdbx_seq_one_letter_code
_entity_poly.pdbx_strand_id
1 'polypeptide(L)'
;MSFFISPTDVTAKGDEVTTLGESIGNEVRSNLAGLDATTPGLRTPGEFAKLATVWTEFAITLSTEIAADGEAIRNCGTNHGTNDENQAGCFPR
;
A
#
# COMPACT_ATOMS: atom_id res chain seq x y z
N MET A 1 24.36 22.65 9.80
CA MET A 1 24.35 21.67 8.70
C MET A 1 22.89 21.39 8.41
N SER A 2 22.32 21.98 7.36
CA SER A 2 20.94 21.68 6.97
C SER A 2 20.93 20.35 6.24
N PHE A 3 20.16 19.41 6.75
CA PHE A 3 19.85 18.16 6.05
C PHE A 3 18.81 18.50 4.99
N PHE A 4 19.25 18.80 3.77
CA PHE A 4 18.36 18.96 2.63
C PHE A 4 18.11 17.57 2.03
N ILE A 5 16.90 17.03 2.24
CA ILE A 5 16.42 15.89 1.45
C ILE A 5 16.14 16.41 0.05
N SER A 6 16.70 15.78 -0.99
CA SER A 6 16.42 16.24 -2.35
C SER A 6 14.99 15.86 -2.76
N PRO A 7 14.28 16.70 -3.53
CA PRO A 7 12.96 16.34 -4.06
C PRO A 7 12.97 15.03 -4.88
N THR A 8 14.09 14.71 -5.53
CA THR A 8 14.30 13.43 -6.21
C THR A 8 14.28 12.25 -5.23
N ASP A 9 14.93 12.38 -4.07
CA ASP A 9 14.94 11.32 -3.04
C ASP A 9 13.53 11.10 -2.46
N VAL A 10 12.77 12.18 -2.26
CA VAL A 10 11.36 12.11 -1.82
C VAL A 10 10.51 11.38 -2.87
N THR A 11 10.71 11.70 -4.15
CA THR A 11 10.00 11.05 -5.27
C THR A 11 10.30 9.55 -5.30
N ALA A 12 11.57 9.18 -5.22
CA ALA A 12 12.00 7.77 -5.18
C ALA A 12 11.42 7.01 -3.97
N LYS A 13 11.31 7.67 -2.81
CA LYS A 13 10.65 7.07 -1.64
C LYS A 13 9.15 6.87 -1.85
N GLY A 14 8.48 7.80 -2.52
CA GLY A 14 7.10 7.63 -2.94
C GLY A 14 6.92 6.38 -3.82
N ASP A 15 7.76 6.22 -4.85
CA ASP A 15 7.74 5.05 -5.74
C ASP A 15 7.96 3.73 -4.99
N GLU A 16 8.92 3.69 -4.05
CA GLU A 16 9.18 2.53 -3.20
C GLU A 16 7.95 2.14 -2.36
N VAL A 17 7.28 3.12 -1.74
CA VAL A 17 6.10 2.90 -0.90
C VAL A 17 4.89 2.47 -1.73
N THR A 18 4.67 3.08 -2.89
CA THR A 18 3.62 2.68 -3.84
C THR A 18 3.80 1.22 -4.26
N THR A 19 5.02 0.88 -4.68
CA THR A 19 5.36 -0.49 -5.09
C THR A 19 5.15 -1.50 -3.96
N LEU A 20 5.49 -1.13 -2.72
CA LEU A 20 5.26 -1.97 -1.55
C LEU A 20 3.77 -2.24 -1.31
N GLY A 21 2.93 -1.20 -1.34
CA GLY A 21 1.49 -1.33 -1.19
C GLY A 21 0.89 -2.26 -2.24
N GLU A 22 1.23 -2.06 -3.51
CA GLU A 22 0.78 -2.92 -4.61
C GLU A 22 1.24 -4.38 -4.46
N SER A 23 2.50 -4.59 -4.04
CA SER A 23 3.06 -5.92 -3.82
C SER A 23 2.31 -6.68 -2.71
N ILE A 24 2.04 -6.03 -1.57
CA ILE A 24 1.27 -6.62 -0.47
C ILE A 24 -0.12 -7.00 -0.95
N GLY A 25 -0.82 -6.12 -1.66
CA GLY A 25 -2.16 -6.39 -2.18
C GLY A 25 -2.18 -7.58 -3.15
N ASN A 26 -1.15 -7.71 -4.00
CA ASN A 26 -0.99 -8.84 -4.91
C ASN A 26 -0.73 -10.16 -4.18
N GLU A 27 0.16 -10.15 -3.18
CA GLU A 27 0.48 -11.33 -2.38
C GLU A 27 -0.74 -11.82 -1.59
N VAL A 28 -1.49 -10.91 -0.97
CA VAL A 28 -2.73 -11.22 -0.24
C VAL A 28 -3.77 -11.87 -1.15
N ARG A 29 -3.98 -11.34 -2.36
CA ARG A 29 -4.92 -11.94 -3.34
C ARG A 29 -4.46 -13.32 -3.80
N SER A 30 -3.16 -13.49 -4.04
CA SER A 30 -2.57 -14.78 -4.40
C SER A 30 -2.76 -15.82 -3.28
N ASN A 31 -2.55 -15.40 -2.03
CA ASN A 31 -2.70 -16.28 -0.88
C ASN A 31 -4.16 -16.69 -0.64
N LEU A 32 -5.13 -15.79 -0.86
CA LEU A 32 -6.56 -16.14 -0.76
C LEU A 32 -6.94 -17.24 -1.77
N ALA A 33 -6.46 -17.15 -3.01
CA ALA A 33 -6.71 -18.17 -4.02
C ALA A 33 -6.19 -19.57 -3.58
N GLY A 34 -5.18 -19.62 -2.71
CA GLY A 34 -4.66 -20.85 -2.10
C GLY A 34 -5.43 -21.34 -0.86
N LEU A 35 -6.30 -20.51 -0.27
CA LEU A 35 -7.01 -20.79 0.99
C LEU A 35 -8.48 -21.21 0.79
N ASP A 36 -8.98 -21.27 -0.45
CA ASP A 36 -10.39 -21.55 -0.74
C ASP A 36 -10.76 -23.04 -0.49
N ALA A 37 -11.53 -23.24 0.59
CA ALA A 37 -12.41 -24.36 0.94
C ALA A 37 -11.88 -25.81 0.99
N THR A 38 -10.69 -26.11 0.50
CA THR A 38 -10.16 -27.49 0.39
C THR A 38 -8.97 -27.76 1.30
N THR A 39 -8.54 -26.79 2.12
CA THR A 39 -7.41 -26.95 3.03
C THR A 39 -7.59 -28.22 3.88
N PRO A 40 -6.78 -29.27 3.66
CA PRO A 40 -6.96 -30.55 4.33
C PRO A 40 -6.80 -30.40 5.84
N GLY A 41 -7.66 -31.07 6.62
CA GLY A 41 -7.57 -31.10 8.08
C GLY A 41 -8.39 -30.04 8.83
N LEU A 42 -9.12 -29.17 8.13
CA LEU A 42 -10.03 -28.23 8.78
C LEU A 42 -11.34 -28.91 9.23
N ARG A 43 -11.70 -28.74 10.51
CA ARG A 43 -12.99 -29.22 11.06
C ARG A 43 -14.19 -28.44 10.51
N THR A 44 -14.00 -27.17 10.16
CA THR A 44 -15.05 -26.26 9.64
C THR A 44 -14.54 -25.44 8.44
N PRO A 45 -14.36 -26.07 7.26
CA PRO A 45 -13.76 -25.41 6.09
C PRO A 45 -14.53 -24.15 5.64
N GLY A 46 -15.86 -24.17 5.70
CA GLY A 46 -16.68 -23.02 5.30
C GLY A 46 -16.52 -21.79 6.20
N GLU A 47 -16.36 -21.98 7.51
CA GLU A 47 -16.12 -20.85 8.43
C GLU A 47 -14.70 -20.29 8.29
N PHE A 48 -13.73 -21.16 7.99
CA PHE A 48 -12.37 -20.73 7.66
C PHE A 48 -12.34 -19.89 6.38
N ALA A 49 -13.04 -20.34 5.32
CA ALA A 49 -13.13 -19.59 4.07
C ALA A 49 -13.70 -18.19 4.27
N LYS A 50 -14.80 -18.05 5.04
CA LYS A 50 -15.37 -16.73 5.40
C LYS A 50 -14.35 -15.84 6.12
N LEU A 51 -13.64 -16.40 7.11
CA LEU A 51 -12.62 -15.66 7.85
C LEU A 51 -11.47 -15.22 6.95
N ALA A 52 -11.00 -16.10 6.06
CA ALA A 52 -9.95 -15.80 5.09
C ALA A 52 -10.37 -14.65 4.16
N THR A 53 -11.60 -14.68 3.64
CA THR A 53 -12.15 -13.57 2.83
C THR A 53 -12.13 -12.24 3.57
N VAL A 54 -12.63 -12.18 4.81
CA VAL A 54 -12.65 -10.93 5.60
C VAL A 54 -11.25 -10.40 5.88
N TRP A 55 -10.30 -11.28 6.23
CA TRP A 55 -8.90 -10.88 6.43
C TRP A 55 -8.24 -10.38 5.15
N THR A 56 -8.52 -11.03 4.01
CA THR A 56 -8.02 -10.62 2.71
C THR A 56 -8.57 -9.25 2.31
N GLU A 57 -9.86 -9.00 2.48
CA GLU A 57 -10.47 -7.70 2.20
C GLU A 57 -9.82 -6.59 3.03
N PHE A 58 -9.66 -6.81 4.34
CA PHE A 58 -8.98 -5.86 5.23
C PHE A 58 -7.54 -5.58 4.77
N ALA A 59 -6.76 -6.62 4.48
CA ALA A 59 -5.37 -6.48 4.07
C ALA A 59 -5.23 -5.79 2.70
N ILE A 60 -6.17 -6.03 1.77
CA ILE A 60 -6.22 -5.31 0.49
C ILE A 60 -6.52 -3.83 0.70
N THR A 61 -7.48 -3.49 1.56
CA THR A 61 -7.78 -2.08 1.90
C THR A 61 -6.54 -1.40 2.45
N LEU A 62 -5.88 -1.99 3.44
CA LEU A 62 -4.65 -1.44 4.01
C LEU A 62 -3.55 -1.27 2.95
N SER A 63 -3.37 -2.25 2.08
CA SER A 63 -2.37 -2.19 1.01
C SER A 63 -2.64 -1.06 -0.01
N THR A 64 -3.92 -0.75 -0.23
CA THR A 64 -4.35 0.34 -1.12
C THR A 64 -4.09 1.70 -0.47
N GLU A 65 -4.32 1.84 0.83
CA GLU A 65 -3.97 3.06 1.58
C GLU A 65 -2.46 3.30 1.56
N ILE A 66 -1.65 2.26 1.76
CA ILE A 66 -0.18 2.37 1.66
C ILE A 66 0.24 2.85 0.26
N ALA A 67 -0.38 2.31 -0.79
CA ALA A 67 -0.07 2.75 -2.16
C ALA A 67 -0.48 4.21 -2.41
N ALA A 68 -1.62 4.64 -1.85
CA ALA A 68 -2.07 6.03 -1.92
C ALA A 68 -1.14 6.98 -1.15
N ASP A 69 -0.62 6.57 0.01
CA ASP A 69 0.39 7.32 0.77
C ASP A 69 1.69 7.46 -0.03
N GLY A 70 2.14 6.39 -0.70
CA GLY A 70 3.30 6.43 -1.60
C GLY A 70 3.13 7.43 -2.74
N GLU A 71 1.96 7.44 -3.36
CA GLU A 71 1.59 8.41 -4.41
C GLU A 71 1.57 9.84 -3.87
N ALA A 72 1.05 10.08 -2.66
CA ALA A 72 1.09 11.39 -2.02
C ALA A 72 2.53 11.87 -1.77
N ILE A 73 3.41 10.99 -1.28
CA ILE A 73 4.85 11.27 -1.10
C ILE A 73 5.52 11.58 -2.44
N ARG A 74 5.23 10.80 -3.49
CA ARG A 74 5.77 11.02 -4.84
C ARG A 74 5.39 12.40 -5.37
N ASN A 75 4.13 12.78 -5.17
CA ASN A 75 3.62 14.09 -5.56
C ASN A 75 4.29 15.21 -4.75
N CYS A 76 4.62 15.01 -3.47
CA CYS A 76 5.42 15.96 -2.70
C CYS A 76 6.81 16.20 -3.29
N GLY A 77 7.53 15.14 -3.63
CA GLY A 77 8.86 15.27 -4.24
C GLY A 77 8.80 16.02 -5.57
N THR A 78 7.83 15.68 -6.41
CA THR A 78 7.61 16.32 -7.72
C THR A 78 7.22 17.80 -7.58
N ASN A 79 6.32 18.11 -6.66
CA ASN A 79 5.85 19.48 -6.40
C ASN A 79 6.96 20.36 -5.81
N HIS A 80 7.75 19.83 -4.87
CA HIS A 80 8.90 20.54 -4.30
C HIS A 80 10.00 20.80 -5.35
N GLY A 81 10.13 19.95 -6.37
CA GLY A 81 11.05 20.18 -7.49
C GLY A 81 10.58 21.25 -8.50
N THR A 82 9.30 21.63 -8.48
CA THR A 82 8.68 22.47 -9.51
C THR A 82 8.16 23.83 -9.03
N ASN A 83 7.75 24.00 -7.76
CA ASN A 83 7.24 25.28 -7.21
C ASN A 83 6.94 25.17 -5.68
N ASP A 84 7.41 26.12 -4.86
CA ASP A 84 7.09 26.24 -3.41
C ASP A 84 5.57 26.37 -3.11
N GLU A 85 4.74 26.76 -4.09
CA GLU A 85 3.29 26.99 -3.93
C GLU A 85 2.44 25.70 -3.85
N ASN A 86 3.00 24.52 -4.17
CA ASN A 86 2.23 23.26 -4.22
C ASN A 86 2.29 22.42 -2.93
N GLN A 87 2.84 22.95 -1.83
CA GLN A 87 2.91 22.25 -0.54
C GLN A 87 1.53 21.95 0.08
N ALA A 88 0.45 22.56 -0.42
CA ALA A 88 -0.92 22.26 0.01
C ALA A 88 -1.36 20.81 -0.27
N GLY A 89 -0.73 20.13 -1.25
CA GLY A 89 -1.01 18.72 -1.56
C GLY A 89 -0.23 17.71 -0.73
N CYS A 90 0.72 18.17 0.10
CA CYS A 90 1.65 17.28 0.81
C CYS A 90 1.13 16.65 2.09
N PHE A 91 -0.03 17.09 2.57
CA PHE A 91 -0.67 16.55 3.75
C PHE A 91 -2.17 16.45 3.49
N PRO A 92 -2.67 15.31 2.99
CA PRO A 92 -4.11 15.08 2.97
C PRO A 92 -4.59 14.79 4.39
N ARG A 93 -5.30 15.76 4.98
CA ARG A 93 -6.46 15.52 5.85
C ARG A 93 -7.53 16.56 5.57
#